data_AF-A0AAV6IM24-F1
#
_entry.id   AF-A0AAV6IM24-F1
#
_cell.length_a   1.000
_cell.length_b   1.000
_cell.length_c   1.000
_cell.angle_alpha   90.00
_cell.angle_beta   90.00
_cell.angle_gamma   90.00
#
_symmetry.space_group_name_H-M   'P 1'
#
loop_
_entity.id
_entity.type
_entity.pdbx_description
1 polymer ?
#
loop_
_entity_poly.entity_id
_entity_poly.type
_entity_poly.pdbx_seq_one_letter_code
_entity_poly.pdbx_strand_id
1 'polypeptide(L)'
;MGRAIATVASDHKKHATVAKMENLIGPSKPIFIGVAGVALLVLLLRFSTSTSFPNMFDVSKMTVSQGKDGGATKDCATVSDQGLNLGHDPADKTFYDDPALSYEIGNPDTNWDEKRREWLKHHPSFATGAKDRVFVVTGSQPSTCKDPIGDHLNLWFFKNKVDYCRIHGYDIFYSNAFLHPKMVSWWVKMPVLRATMLAHPKAEWIFWVDSDAVFTDMDFKPPLEKYKDHNLVVPGFPDKVYKEKS
;
A
#
# COMPACT_ATOMS: atom_id res chain seq x y z
N MET A 1 4.62 -10.05 14.55
CA MET A 1 5.04 -8.97 13.64
C MET A 1 3.88 -8.65 12.71
N GLY A 2 3.59 -7.37 12.46
CA GLY A 2 2.71 -6.99 11.35
C GLY A 2 3.31 -7.42 10.00
N ARG A 3 2.46 -7.71 9.01
CA ARG A 3 2.92 -8.15 7.68
C ARG A 3 2.87 -7.00 6.70
N ALA A 4 3.86 -6.93 5.81
CA ALA A 4 3.96 -5.89 4.81
C ALA A 4 4.19 -6.46 3.40
N ILE A 5 3.53 -5.85 2.42
CA ILE A 5 3.85 -5.95 1.00
C ILE A 5 4.45 -4.59 0.63
N ALA A 6 5.63 -4.58 0.01
CA ALA A 6 6.23 -3.36 -0.48
C ALA A 6 6.27 -3.40 -2.01
N THR A 7 5.74 -2.39 -2.69
CA THR A 7 6.19 -2.11 -4.06
C THR A 7 7.57 -1.47 -3.99
N VAL A 8 8.46 -1.89 -4.88
CA VAL A 8 9.75 -1.23 -5.06
C VAL A 8 9.64 -0.40 -6.33
N ALA A 9 9.68 0.93 -6.22
CA ALA A 9 10.01 1.78 -7.36
C ALA A 9 11.38 1.35 -7.90
N SER A 10 11.47 1.10 -9.21
CA SER A 10 12.73 0.83 -9.89
C SER A 10 13.56 2.11 -9.85
N ASP A 11 14.61 2.16 -9.02
CA ASP A 11 15.62 3.21 -9.13
C ASP A 11 17.03 2.69 -9.34
N HIS A 12 17.71 3.38 -10.25
CA HIS A 12 19.09 3.24 -10.66
C HIS A 12 20.02 3.76 -9.55
N LYS A 13 20.17 3.01 -8.45
CA LYS A 13 21.46 2.74 -7.78
C LYS A 13 21.26 1.93 -6.51
N LYS A 14 22.14 0.95 -6.40
CA LYS A 14 22.08 -0.26 -5.61
C LYS A 14 22.71 -0.12 -4.21
N HIS A 15 22.51 -1.18 -3.42
CA HIS A 15 23.39 -1.68 -2.35
C HIS A 15 23.23 -1.10 -0.91
N ALA A 16 22.07 -1.24 -0.26
CA ALA A 16 21.97 -1.21 1.22
C ALA A 16 20.61 -1.66 1.82
N THR A 17 19.57 -1.79 1.00
CA THR A 17 18.17 -1.68 1.46
C THR A 17 17.70 -2.85 2.34
N VAL A 18 18.16 -4.08 2.10
CA VAL A 18 17.59 -5.27 2.77
C VAL A 18 18.17 -5.52 4.17
N ALA A 19 19.48 -5.41 4.36
CA ALA A 19 20.11 -5.60 5.67
C ALA A 19 19.68 -4.54 6.72
N LYS A 20 19.26 -3.36 6.26
CA LYS A 20 18.75 -2.30 7.13
C LYS A 20 17.27 -2.51 7.52
N MET A 21 16.50 -3.24 6.71
CA MET A 21 15.09 -3.57 7.01
C MET A 21 14.97 -4.64 8.10
N GLU A 22 15.89 -5.63 8.17
CA GLU A 22 15.90 -6.67 9.22
C GLU A 22 16.06 -6.09 10.63
N ASN A 23 16.86 -5.03 10.79
CA ASN A 23 17.05 -4.34 12.08
C ASN A 23 15.83 -3.53 12.54
N LEU A 24 14.94 -3.13 11.62
CA LEU A 24 13.79 -2.26 11.91
C LEU A 24 12.48 -3.05 12.09
N ILE A 25 12.37 -4.22 11.44
CA ILE A 25 11.15 -5.03 11.42
C ILE A 25 11.31 -6.30 12.30
N GLY A 26 12.54 -6.63 12.72
CA GLY A 26 12.90 -7.83 13.48
C GLY A 26 13.16 -9.05 12.58
N PRO A 27 13.48 -10.23 13.13
CA PRO A 27 13.81 -11.42 12.35
C PRO A 27 12.60 -11.91 11.54
N SER A 28 12.61 -11.67 10.22
CA SER A 28 11.59 -12.16 9.29
C SER A 28 12.26 -12.72 8.03
N LYS A 29 11.67 -13.77 7.43
CA LYS A 29 12.17 -14.37 6.18
C LYS A 29 11.51 -13.64 5.00
N PRO A 30 12.24 -12.83 4.20
CA PRO A 30 11.67 -12.17 3.03
C PRO A 30 11.48 -13.17 1.89
N ILE A 31 10.39 -13.05 1.13
CA ILE A 31 10.20 -13.75 -0.14
C ILE A 31 10.21 -12.77 -1.31
N PHE A 32 10.89 -13.16 -2.38
CA PHE A 32 10.97 -12.40 -3.62
C PHE A 32 10.08 -13.03 -4.70
N ILE A 33 9.35 -12.20 -5.42
CA ILE A 33 8.54 -12.62 -6.57
C ILE A 33 9.20 -12.07 -7.83
N GLY A 34 9.73 -12.98 -8.64
CA GLY A 34 10.29 -12.63 -9.94
C GLY A 34 9.15 -12.35 -10.91
N VAL A 35 9.07 -11.13 -11.42
CA VAL A 35 8.20 -10.81 -12.57
C VAL A 35 8.97 -11.19 -13.83
N ALA A 36 8.50 -12.22 -14.54
CA ALA A 36 9.07 -12.61 -15.83
C ALA A 36 8.67 -11.57 -16.89
N GLY A 37 9.60 -10.70 -17.28
CA GLY A 37 9.27 -9.59 -18.19
C GLY A 37 10.46 -9.01 -18.94
N VAL A 38 11.41 -9.85 -19.40
CA VAL A 38 12.56 -9.35 -20.19
C VAL A 38 12.40 -9.67 -21.70
N ALA A 39 11.53 -10.61 -22.07
CA ALA A 39 11.34 -10.98 -23.48
C ALA A 39 10.39 -10.04 -24.26
N LEU A 40 9.45 -9.37 -23.59
CA LEU A 40 8.46 -8.50 -24.25
C LEU A 40 9.04 -7.12 -24.63
N LEU A 41 10.03 -6.62 -23.87
CA LEU A 41 10.65 -5.32 -24.08
C LEU A 41 11.52 -5.27 -25.35
N VAL A 42 12.13 -6.40 -25.75
CA VAL A 42 12.97 -6.49 -26.96
C VAL A 42 12.11 -6.59 -28.23
N LEU A 43 10.89 -7.12 -28.13
CA LEU A 43 9.93 -7.19 -29.24
C LEU A 43 9.25 -5.84 -29.53
N LEU A 44 9.01 -5.02 -28.50
CA LEU A 44 8.41 -3.69 -28.65
C LEU A 44 9.38 -2.62 -29.18
N LEU A 45 10.69 -2.81 -29.01
CA LEU A 45 11.70 -1.87 -29.51
C LEU A 45 12.07 -2.06 -30.99
N ARG A 46 11.52 -3.08 -31.67
CA ARG A 46 11.72 -3.33 -33.10
C ARG A 46 10.62 -2.75 -33.99
N PHE A 47 9.53 -2.27 -33.40
CA PHE A 47 8.39 -1.67 -34.10
C PHE A 47 8.02 -0.34 -33.44
N SER A 48 8.74 0.75 -33.75
CA SER A 48 8.23 2.14 -33.73
C SER A 48 9.34 3.14 -34.05
N THR A 49 9.82 3.14 -35.29
CA THR A 49 10.29 4.39 -35.87
C THR A 49 9.09 5.03 -36.55
N SER A 50 8.67 6.20 -36.07
CA SER A 50 7.55 7.05 -36.55
C SER A 50 6.23 6.92 -35.77
N THR A 51 6.18 7.46 -34.55
CA THR A 51 4.92 8.01 -34.02
C THR A 51 5.22 9.30 -33.25
N SER A 52 4.86 10.44 -33.82
CA SER A 52 4.71 11.69 -33.08
C SER A 52 3.77 11.43 -31.90
N PHE A 53 4.22 11.62 -30.66
CA PHE A 53 3.37 11.53 -29.49
C PHE A 53 2.27 12.60 -29.60
N PRO A 54 0.98 12.24 -29.76
CA PRO A 54 -0.08 13.20 -29.50
C PRO A 54 -0.13 13.44 -28.00
N ASN A 55 -0.24 14.69 -27.57
CA ASN A 55 -0.49 15.05 -26.18
C ASN A 55 -1.70 14.25 -25.67
N MET A 56 -1.44 13.28 -24.78
CA MET A 56 -2.43 12.29 -24.33
C MET A 56 -3.58 12.90 -23.50
N PHE A 57 -3.51 14.18 -23.13
CA PHE A 57 -4.54 14.84 -22.33
C PHE A 57 -4.77 16.31 -22.72
N ASP A 58 -5.39 16.55 -23.88
CA ASP A 58 -6.02 17.84 -24.21
C ASP A 58 -7.49 17.81 -23.74
N VAL A 59 -7.69 17.97 -22.42
CA VAL A 59 -9.01 17.94 -21.75
C VAL A 59 -9.96 19.00 -22.32
N SER A 60 -9.42 20.05 -22.94
CA SER A 60 -10.14 21.16 -23.59
C SER A 60 -11.03 20.72 -24.76
N LYS A 61 -10.83 19.52 -25.31
CA LYS A 61 -11.61 18.99 -26.46
C LYS A 61 -12.71 18.01 -26.07
N MET A 62 -12.89 17.73 -24.78
CA MET A 62 -13.89 16.76 -24.33
C MET A 62 -15.26 17.42 -24.21
N THR A 63 -16.01 17.45 -25.30
CA THR A 63 -17.42 17.86 -25.28
C THR A 63 -18.26 16.71 -24.71
N VAL A 64 -18.78 16.89 -23.50
CA VAL A 64 -19.74 15.97 -22.89
C VAL A 64 -21.07 16.11 -23.62
N SER A 65 -21.46 15.10 -24.41
CA SER A 65 -22.84 15.00 -24.89
C SER A 65 -23.71 14.41 -23.77
N GLN A 66 -24.84 15.07 -23.47
CA GLN A 66 -25.87 14.46 -22.63
C GLN A 66 -26.51 13.31 -23.41
N GLY A 67 -26.01 12.10 -23.20
CA GLY A 67 -26.67 10.88 -23.63
C GLY A 67 -27.90 10.62 -22.74
N LYS A 68 -29.06 10.45 -23.37
CA LYS A 68 -30.34 10.06 -22.73
C LYS A 68 -30.12 8.98 -21.67
N ASP A 69 -30.62 9.25 -20.47
CA ASP A 69 -30.66 8.35 -19.33
C ASP A 69 -31.31 7.00 -19.71
N GLY A 70 -30.48 6.00 -19.99
CA GLY A 70 -30.87 4.60 -19.95
C GLY A 70 -30.98 4.21 -18.49
N GLY A 71 -32.21 3.89 -18.06
CA GLY A 71 -32.60 3.75 -16.66
C GLY A 71 -31.57 3.05 -15.78
N ALA A 72 -31.13 3.76 -14.74
CA ALA A 72 -30.39 3.19 -13.64
C ALA A 72 -31.18 1.99 -13.09
N THR A 73 -30.69 0.79 -13.36
CA THR A 73 -31.10 -0.39 -12.61
C THR A 73 -30.73 -0.12 -11.16
N LYS A 74 -31.75 0.09 -10.34
CA LYS A 74 -31.66 0.15 -8.89
C LYS A 74 -31.14 -1.19 -8.40
N ASP A 75 -29.83 -1.33 -8.22
CA ASP A 75 -29.25 -1.90 -7.00
C ASP A 75 -27.73 -1.90 -7.06
N CYS A 76 -27.12 -0.82 -6.57
CA CYS A 76 -25.76 -0.88 -6.03
C CYS A 76 -25.79 -1.17 -4.51
N ALA A 77 -26.98 -1.42 -3.94
CA ALA A 77 -27.20 -1.46 -2.50
C ALA A 77 -27.42 -2.86 -1.92
N THR A 78 -27.50 -3.91 -2.75
CA THR A 78 -27.67 -5.30 -2.30
C THR A 78 -26.36 -6.09 -2.39
N VAL A 79 -25.33 -5.59 -1.71
CA VAL A 79 -24.33 -6.49 -1.13
C VAL A 79 -24.69 -6.61 0.34
N SER A 80 -25.29 -7.73 0.71
CA SER A 80 -25.46 -8.15 2.10
C SER A 80 -24.07 -8.45 2.68
N ASP A 81 -23.31 -7.41 2.99
CA ASP A 81 -22.19 -7.53 3.90
C ASP A 81 -22.75 -7.33 5.31
N GLN A 82 -22.47 -8.25 6.22
CA GLN A 82 -22.56 -7.92 7.64
C GLN A 82 -21.48 -6.88 7.90
N GLY A 83 -21.80 -5.61 7.59
CA GLY A 83 -20.83 -4.54 7.49
C GLY A 83 -20.03 -4.38 8.78
N LEU A 84 -18.79 -3.91 8.64
CA LEU A 84 -17.94 -3.59 9.79
C LEU A 84 -18.70 -2.63 10.71
N ASN A 85 -18.86 -3.03 11.97
CA ASN A 85 -19.42 -2.15 12.98
C ASN A 85 -18.35 -1.13 13.40
N LEU A 86 -18.28 -0.02 12.67
CA LEU A 86 -17.30 1.06 12.89
C LEU A 86 -17.54 1.82 14.21
N GLY A 87 -18.74 1.73 14.78
CA GLY A 87 -19.10 2.39 16.04
C GLY A 87 -19.03 1.46 17.26
N HIS A 88 -18.57 0.23 17.10
CA HIS A 88 -18.37 -0.70 18.22
C HIS A 88 -17.10 -0.35 18.98
N ASP A 89 -17.29 0.24 20.16
CA ASP A 89 -16.22 0.59 21.09
C ASP A 89 -16.45 -0.14 22.43
N PRO A 90 -15.81 -1.30 22.63
CA PRO A 90 -15.99 -2.11 23.83
C PRO A 90 -15.33 -1.43 25.04
N ALA A 91 -15.96 -1.53 26.22
CA ALA A 91 -15.41 -0.97 27.47
C ALA A 91 -14.18 -1.73 28.01
N ASP A 92 -13.80 -2.84 27.38
CA ASP A 92 -12.62 -3.62 27.71
C ASP A 92 -11.34 -2.84 27.43
N LYS A 93 -10.39 -2.89 28.37
CA LYS A 93 -9.10 -2.25 28.18
C LYS A 93 -8.32 -2.94 27.06
N THR A 94 -7.75 -2.14 26.17
CA THR A 94 -6.89 -2.59 25.08
C THR A 94 -5.49 -2.02 25.24
N PHE A 95 -4.59 -2.35 24.31
CA PHE A 95 -3.24 -1.76 24.30
C PHE A 95 -3.25 -0.24 24.05
N TYR A 96 -4.35 0.34 23.56
CA TYR A 96 -4.50 1.78 23.41
C TYR A 96 -4.63 2.52 24.75
N ASP A 97 -5.01 1.83 25.82
CA ASP A 97 -5.10 2.40 27.17
C ASP A 97 -3.75 2.44 27.91
N ASP A 98 -2.69 1.89 27.31
CA ASP A 98 -1.34 1.91 27.87
C ASP A 98 -0.71 3.31 27.66
N PRO A 99 -0.42 4.07 28.73
CA PRO A 99 0.22 5.39 28.61
C PRO A 99 1.64 5.32 28.04
N ALA A 100 2.27 4.13 27.99
CA ALA A 100 3.57 3.93 27.37
C ALA A 100 3.49 3.67 25.85
N LEU A 101 2.29 3.52 25.28
CA LEU A 101 2.12 3.30 23.83
C LEU A 101 2.70 4.49 23.05
N SER A 102 3.59 4.18 22.11
CA SER A 102 4.22 5.18 21.25
C SER A 102 4.23 4.75 19.79
N TYR A 103 3.70 5.64 18.94
CA TYR A 103 3.75 5.53 17.49
C TYR A 103 5.14 5.84 16.92
N GLU A 104 6.03 6.43 17.72
CA GLU A 104 7.38 6.77 17.29
C GLU A 104 8.21 5.53 16.99
N ILE A 105 8.93 5.59 15.87
CA ILE A 105 9.87 4.54 15.49
C ILE A 105 11.11 4.58 16.38
N GLY A 106 11.56 3.41 16.85
CA GLY A 106 12.73 3.27 17.72
C GLY A 106 12.40 2.70 19.11
N ASN A 107 11.16 2.79 19.56
CA ASN A 107 10.69 2.14 20.79
C ASN A 107 10.15 0.75 20.45
N PRO A 108 10.79 -0.37 20.85
CA PRO A 108 10.28 -1.70 20.54
C PRO A 108 8.91 -1.89 21.19
N ASP A 109 7.88 -2.21 20.39
CA ASP A 109 6.62 -2.67 20.97
C ASP A 109 6.72 -4.18 21.20
N THR A 110 6.65 -4.58 22.46
CA THR A 110 6.75 -5.99 22.85
C THR A 110 5.37 -6.64 22.83
N ASN A 111 5.31 -7.92 22.48
CA ASN A 111 4.08 -8.73 22.47
C ASN A 111 2.96 -8.19 21.55
N TRP A 112 3.30 -7.49 20.47
CA TRP A 112 2.32 -6.95 19.51
C TRP A 112 1.30 -7.99 19.02
N ASP A 113 1.73 -9.22 18.74
CA ASP A 113 0.85 -10.27 18.24
C ASP A 113 -0.21 -10.71 19.25
N GLU A 114 0.11 -10.63 20.54
CA GLU A 114 -0.82 -10.88 21.62
C GLU A 114 -1.78 -9.70 21.79
N LYS A 115 -1.24 -8.47 21.85
CA LYS A 115 -2.03 -7.23 21.91
C LYS A 115 -3.08 -7.14 20.80
N ARG A 116 -2.68 -7.43 19.56
CA ARG A 116 -3.57 -7.45 18.40
C ARG A 116 -4.63 -8.55 18.51
N ARG A 117 -4.25 -9.74 18.99
CA ARG A 117 -5.19 -10.86 19.15
C ARG A 117 -6.25 -10.56 20.19
N GLU A 118 -5.87 -9.99 21.34
CA GLU A 118 -6.82 -9.53 22.36
C GLU A 118 -7.72 -8.44 21.80
N TRP A 119 -7.17 -7.45 21.10
CA TRP A 119 -7.98 -6.40 20.46
C TRP A 119 -9.05 -7.00 19.52
N LEU A 120 -8.69 -7.98 18.68
CA LEU A 120 -9.63 -8.65 17.77
C LEU A 120 -10.73 -9.44 18.49
N LYS A 121 -10.48 -9.98 19.69
CA LYS A 121 -11.53 -10.66 20.49
C LYS A 121 -12.62 -9.69 20.92
N HIS A 122 -12.24 -8.47 21.31
CA HIS A 122 -13.18 -7.42 21.71
C HIS A 122 -13.90 -6.78 20.50
N HIS A 123 -13.39 -7.01 19.29
CA HIS A 123 -13.86 -6.41 18.03
C HIS A 123 -14.24 -7.49 16.99
N PRO A 124 -15.29 -8.30 17.24
CA PRO A 124 -15.61 -9.48 16.41
C PRO A 124 -15.98 -9.15 14.97
N SER A 125 -16.60 -7.99 14.71
CA SER A 125 -16.84 -7.49 13.34
C SER A 125 -15.55 -7.32 12.56
N PHE A 126 -14.43 -7.05 13.24
CA PHE A 126 -13.12 -6.92 12.64
C PHE A 126 -12.33 -8.24 12.58
N ALA A 127 -12.75 -9.28 13.31
CA ALA A 127 -12.08 -10.58 13.31
C ALA A 127 -12.39 -11.41 12.06
N THR A 128 -13.63 -11.34 11.55
CA THR A 128 -14.05 -12.07 10.35
C THR A 128 -13.29 -11.58 9.12
N GLY A 129 -12.60 -12.50 8.44
CA GLY A 129 -11.79 -12.18 7.26
C GLY A 129 -10.52 -11.38 7.55
N ALA A 130 -10.13 -11.19 8.82
CA ALA A 130 -8.98 -10.38 9.20
C ALA A 130 -7.69 -10.76 8.45
N LYS A 131 -7.48 -12.06 8.20
CA LYS A 131 -6.28 -12.61 7.52
C LYS A 131 -6.06 -12.08 6.11
N ASP A 132 -7.13 -11.65 5.44
CA ASP A 132 -7.09 -11.18 4.05
C ASP A 132 -7.23 -9.65 3.95
N ARG A 133 -7.28 -8.95 5.08
CA ARG A 133 -7.46 -7.49 5.09
C ARG A 133 -6.16 -6.78 4.73
N VAL A 134 -6.21 -6.10 3.59
CA VAL A 134 -5.13 -5.28 3.06
C VAL A 134 -5.42 -3.82 3.34
N PHE A 135 -4.42 -3.13 3.83
CA PHE A 135 -4.42 -1.70 4.08
C PHE A 135 -3.35 -1.05 3.21
N VAL A 136 -3.78 -0.36 2.15
CA VAL A 136 -2.88 0.31 1.20
C VAL A 136 -2.39 1.62 1.80
N VAL A 137 -1.07 1.83 1.77
CA VAL A 137 -0.43 3.04 2.28
C VAL A 137 0.38 3.67 1.16
N THR A 138 0.12 4.95 0.92
CA THR A 138 0.88 5.78 -0.02
C THR A 138 1.16 7.13 0.64
N GLY A 139 2.06 7.93 0.07
CA GLY A 139 2.25 9.28 0.57
C GLY A 139 3.19 10.11 -0.28
N SER A 140 3.11 11.43 -0.12
CA SER A 140 3.99 12.42 -0.73
C SER A 140 4.53 13.37 0.34
N GLN A 141 5.42 14.27 -0.07
CA GLN A 141 5.83 15.39 0.78
C GLN A 141 4.62 16.27 1.20
N PRO A 142 4.68 16.94 2.37
CA PRO A 142 3.67 17.90 2.83
C PRO A 142 3.60 19.17 1.98
N SER A 143 4.76 19.63 1.50
CA SER A 143 4.86 20.86 0.72
C SER A 143 4.48 20.61 -0.73
N THR A 144 3.99 21.65 -1.41
CA THR A 144 3.76 21.60 -2.86
C THR A 144 5.00 21.17 -3.63
N CYS A 145 4.80 20.54 -4.78
CA CYS A 145 5.90 20.21 -5.68
C CYS A 145 6.56 21.49 -6.21
N LYS A 146 7.87 21.40 -6.52
CA LYS A 146 8.59 22.50 -7.18
C LYS A 146 8.04 22.76 -8.59
N ASP A 147 7.71 21.67 -9.29
CA ASP A 147 7.01 21.71 -10.56
C ASP A 147 5.50 21.50 -10.29
N PRO A 148 4.64 22.46 -10.68
CA PRO A 148 3.19 22.34 -10.49
C PRO A 148 2.57 21.07 -11.07
N ILE A 149 3.17 20.49 -12.13
CA ILE A 149 2.66 19.23 -12.70
C ILE A 149 2.76 18.07 -11.70
N GLY A 150 3.71 18.12 -10.77
CA GLY A 150 3.93 17.08 -9.77
C GLY A 150 2.72 16.89 -8.85
N ASP A 151 2.06 17.99 -8.46
CA ASP A 151 0.87 17.91 -7.61
C ASP A 151 -0.34 17.35 -8.38
N HIS A 152 -0.45 17.62 -9.68
CA HIS A 152 -1.45 16.99 -10.54
C HIS A 152 -1.19 15.48 -10.69
N LEU A 153 0.07 15.06 -10.83
CA LEU A 153 0.44 13.65 -10.88
C LEU A 153 0.10 12.93 -9.56
N ASN A 154 0.42 13.53 -8.41
CA ASN A 154 0.04 12.98 -7.10
C ASN A 154 -1.48 12.80 -6.98
N LEU A 155 -2.27 13.78 -7.44
CA LEU A 155 -3.72 13.69 -7.45
C LEU A 155 -4.23 12.53 -8.33
N TRP A 156 -3.73 12.41 -9.55
CA TRP A 156 -4.14 11.35 -10.48
C TRP A 156 -3.74 9.96 -9.97
N PHE A 157 -2.51 9.82 -9.49
CA PHE A 157 -2.00 8.55 -8.98
C PHE A 157 -2.63 8.15 -7.65
N PHE A 158 -3.06 9.11 -6.83
CA PHE A 158 -3.87 8.79 -5.67
C PHE A 158 -5.27 8.32 -6.07
N LYS A 159 -5.93 8.98 -7.03
CA LYS A 159 -7.24 8.53 -7.51
C LYS A 159 -7.18 7.11 -8.08
N ASN A 160 -6.14 6.77 -8.84
CA ASN A 160 -5.90 5.40 -9.31
C ASN A 160 -5.89 4.38 -8.16
N LYS A 161 -5.15 4.67 -7.07
CA LYS A 161 -5.08 3.80 -5.89
C LYS A 161 -6.41 3.71 -5.14
N VAL A 162 -7.14 4.82 -5.03
CA VAL A 162 -8.49 4.85 -4.43
C VAL A 162 -9.45 3.95 -5.21
N ASP A 163 -9.44 4.04 -6.54
CA ASP A 163 -10.31 3.21 -7.39
C ASP A 163 -9.93 1.72 -7.28
N TYR A 164 -8.64 1.38 -7.22
CA TYR A 164 -8.15 0.01 -6.98
C TYR A 164 -8.63 -0.52 -5.62
N CYS A 165 -8.47 0.26 -4.56
CA CYS A 165 -8.90 -0.11 -3.22
C CYS A 165 -10.42 -0.30 -3.14
N ARG A 166 -11.19 0.56 -3.81
CA ARG A 166 -12.66 0.43 -3.87
C ARG A 166 -13.10 -0.86 -4.55
N ILE A 167 -12.48 -1.24 -5.67
CA ILE A 167 -12.80 -2.47 -6.41
C ILE A 167 -12.53 -3.72 -5.56
N HIS A 168 -11.47 -3.70 -4.75
CA HIS A 168 -11.05 -4.86 -3.97
C HIS A 168 -11.51 -4.86 -2.51
N GLY A 169 -12.16 -3.80 -2.03
CA GLY A 169 -12.56 -3.66 -0.63
C GLY A 169 -11.39 -3.45 0.33
N TYR A 170 -10.32 -2.81 -0.14
CA TYR A 170 -9.15 -2.48 0.70
C TYR A 170 -9.32 -1.11 1.36
N ASP A 171 -8.76 -0.98 2.57
CA ASP A 171 -8.58 0.32 3.21
C ASP A 171 -7.41 1.06 2.54
N ILE A 172 -7.43 2.40 2.55
CA ILE A 172 -6.35 3.22 2.02
C ILE A 172 -6.02 4.40 2.94
N PHE A 173 -4.73 4.70 3.09
CA PHE A 173 -4.22 5.89 3.77
C PHE A 173 -3.22 6.64 2.90
N TYR A 174 -3.38 7.96 2.85
CA TYR A 174 -2.45 8.88 2.22
C TYR A 174 -1.72 9.68 3.28
N SER A 175 -0.41 9.46 3.44
CA SER A 175 0.41 10.27 4.33
C SER A 175 0.98 11.47 3.60
N ASN A 176 0.79 12.66 4.15
CA ASN A 176 1.45 13.89 3.72
C ASN A 176 2.28 14.50 4.85
N ALA A 177 2.73 13.71 5.83
CA ALA A 177 3.37 14.21 7.04
C ALA A 177 4.73 13.54 7.30
N PHE A 178 5.67 14.30 7.87
CA PHE A 178 6.92 13.77 8.42
C PHE A 178 6.71 13.36 9.88
N LEU A 179 6.54 12.06 10.12
CA LEU A 179 6.30 11.54 11.48
C LEU A 179 7.58 11.38 12.32
N HIS A 180 8.76 11.61 11.74
CA HIS A 180 10.02 11.54 12.47
C HIS A 180 11.07 12.50 11.87
N PRO A 181 11.73 13.35 12.69
CA PRO A 181 12.59 14.43 12.19
C PRO A 181 13.84 13.93 11.46
N LYS A 182 14.34 12.73 11.79
CA LYS A 182 15.52 12.13 11.15
C LYS A 182 15.21 11.16 10.00
N MET A 183 13.93 10.86 9.73
CA MET A 183 13.52 9.91 8.69
C MET A 183 12.72 10.63 7.60
N VAL A 184 13.42 11.54 6.91
CA VAL A 184 12.88 12.33 5.79
C VAL A 184 13.10 11.64 4.45
N SER A 185 12.51 12.19 3.38
CA SER A 185 12.60 11.65 2.02
C SER A 185 12.15 10.18 1.97
N TRP A 186 12.90 9.30 1.29
CA TRP A 186 12.57 7.88 1.13
C TRP A 186 12.39 7.11 2.44
N TRP A 187 12.96 7.58 3.55
CA TRP A 187 12.83 6.93 4.87
C TRP A 187 11.51 7.23 5.56
N VAL A 188 10.72 8.19 5.07
CA VAL A 188 9.41 8.56 5.66
C VAL A 188 8.45 7.39 5.74
N LYS A 189 8.60 6.41 4.83
CA LYS A 189 7.79 5.18 4.82
C LYS A 189 7.91 4.41 6.13
N MET A 190 9.06 4.43 6.80
CA MET A 190 9.29 3.61 7.99
C MET A 190 8.43 4.07 9.19
N PRO A 191 8.47 5.36 9.60
CA PRO A 191 7.53 5.87 10.61
C PRO A 191 6.06 5.68 10.23
N VAL A 192 5.70 5.91 8.96
CA VAL A 192 4.31 5.78 8.50
C VAL A 192 3.83 4.34 8.62
N LEU A 193 4.61 3.37 8.15
CA LEU A 193 4.28 1.95 8.26
C LEU A 193 4.08 1.52 9.71
N ARG A 194 4.99 1.92 10.61
CA ARG A 194 4.84 1.64 12.04
C ARG A 194 3.56 2.24 12.60
N ALA A 195 3.29 3.50 12.30
CA ALA A 195 2.09 4.17 12.80
C ALA A 195 0.82 3.50 12.28
N THR A 196 0.79 3.10 11.01
CA THR A 196 -0.30 2.34 10.40
C THR A 196 -0.50 0.99 11.07
N MET A 197 0.58 0.24 11.37
CA MET A 197 0.47 -1.04 12.09
C MET A 197 -0.24 -0.90 13.43
N LEU A 198 0.14 0.13 14.20
CA LEU A 198 -0.41 0.38 15.53
C LEU A 198 -1.84 0.92 15.46
N ALA A 199 -2.14 1.84 14.54
CA ALA A 199 -3.45 2.47 14.41
C ALA A 199 -4.52 1.57 13.78
N HIS A 200 -4.11 0.54 13.02
CA HIS A 200 -5.02 -0.35 12.30
C HIS A 200 -4.76 -1.82 12.64
N PRO A 201 -5.00 -2.26 13.89
CA PRO A 201 -4.86 -3.65 14.31
C PRO A 201 -5.79 -4.60 13.54
N LYS A 202 -6.86 -4.07 12.91
CA LYS A 202 -7.74 -4.82 12.01
C LYS A 202 -7.05 -5.29 10.71
N ALA A 203 -5.98 -4.65 10.27
CA ALA A 203 -5.26 -5.01 9.05
C ALA A 203 -4.33 -6.21 9.33
N GLU A 204 -4.26 -7.16 8.41
CA GLU A 204 -3.23 -8.21 8.44
C GLU A 204 -2.03 -7.80 7.58
N TRP A 205 -2.31 -7.21 6.41
CA TRP A 205 -1.31 -6.80 5.43
C TRP A 205 -1.32 -5.29 5.24
N ILE A 206 -0.16 -4.67 5.38
CA ILE A 206 0.05 -3.29 4.96
C ILE A 206 0.73 -3.31 3.59
N PHE A 207 0.09 -2.72 2.60
CA PHE A 207 0.62 -2.66 1.25
C PHE A 207 1.14 -1.25 0.97
N TRP A 208 2.45 -1.05 1.13
CA TRP A 208 3.10 0.20 0.75
C TRP A 208 3.17 0.32 -0.77
N VAL A 209 2.63 1.42 -1.29
CA VAL A 209 2.66 1.79 -2.71
C VAL A 209 3.25 3.19 -2.81
N ASP A 210 4.38 3.34 -3.49
CA ASP A 210 5.02 4.65 -3.68
C ASP A 210 4.07 5.63 -4.43
N SER A 211 4.22 6.94 -4.22
CA SER A 211 3.33 7.94 -4.82
C SER A 211 3.31 7.91 -6.34
N ASP A 212 4.46 7.59 -6.95
CA ASP A 212 4.72 7.48 -8.38
C ASP A 212 4.41 6.10 -8.98
N ALA A 213 4.00 5.12 -8.16
CA ALA A 213 3.52 3.83 -8.63
C ALA A 213 2.01 3.86 -8.93
N VAL A 214 1.58 3.18 -10.00
CA VAL A 214 0.16 3.10 -10.40
C VAL A 214 -0.25 1.65 -10.63
N PHE A 215 -1.49 1.33 -10.26
CA PHE A 215 -2.13 0.07 -10.62
C PHE A 215 -2.61 0.15 -12.07
N THR A 216 -2.06 -0.70 -12.93
CA THR A 216 -2.46 -0.82 -14.33
C THR A 216 -3.36 -2.02 -14.58
N ASP A 217 -3.16 -3.10 -13.82
CA ASP A 217 -4.08 -4.22 -13.72
C ASP A 217 -4.99 -4.01 -12.50
N MET A 218 -6.23 -3.59 -12.77
CA MET A 218 -7.23 -3.29 -11.74
C MET A 218 -8.01 -4.52 -11.26
N ASP A 219 -7.78 -5.69 -11.88
CA ASP A 219 -8.40 -6.96 -11.49
C ASP A 219 -7.46 -7.81 -10.62
N PHE A 220 -6.15 -7.58 -10.72
CA PHE A 220 -5.14 -8.29 -9.96
C PHE A 220 -5.31 -8.14 -8.45
N LYS A 221 -5.35 -9.27 -7.74
CA LYS A 221 -5.26 -9.35 -6.28
C LYS A 221 -3.95 -10.01 -5.86
N PRO A 222 -3.23 -9.47 -4.86
CA PRO A 222 -2.10 -10.16 -4.27
C PRO A 222 -2.51 -11.56 -3.77
N PRO A 223 -1.79 -12.64 -4.12
CA PRO A 223 -2.14 -13.99 -3.68
C PRO A 223 -1.73 -14.21 -2.22
N LEU A 224 -2.50 -13.67 -1.27
CA LEU A 224 -2.15 -13.62 0.16
C LEU A 224 -1.89 -15.00 0.79
N GLU A 225 -2.62 -16.03 0.37
CA GLU A 225 -2.43 -17.41 0.84
C GLU A 225 -1.00 -17.93 0.53
N LYS A 226 -0.39 -17.50 -0.58
CA LYS A 226 1.00 -17.84 -0.92
C LYS A 226 1.99 -17.24 0.10
N TYR A 227 1.60 -16.16 0.79
CA TYR A 227 2.47 -15.42 1.71
C TYR A 227 2.19 -15.72 3.19
N LYS A 228 1.30 -16.68 3.50
CA LYS A 228 0.85 -16.96 4.88
C LYS A 228 1.96 -17.26 5.89
N ASP A 229 3.12 -17.73 5.44
CA ASP A 229 4.27 -18.04 6.30
C ASP A 229 5.35 -16.93 6.28
N HIS A 230 5.00 -15.75 5.76
CA HIS A 230 5.93 -14.64 5.53
C HIS A 230 5.36 -13.32 6.07
N ASN A 231 6.26 -12.45 6.55
CA ASN A 231 5.89 -11.13 7.08
C ASN A 231 6.28 -9.99 6.14
N LEU A 232 7.09 -10.27 5.11
CA LEU A 232 7.55 -9.27 4.15
C LEU A 232 7.60 -9.86 2.74
N VAL A 233 6.91 -9.20 1.81
CA VAL A 233 6.89 -9.54 0.38
C VAL A 233 7.43 -8.35 -0.41
N VAL A 234 8.43 -8.62 -1.25
CA VAL A 234 9.10 -7.60 -2.07
C VAL A 234 9.25 -8.13 -3.50
N PRO A 235 8.93 -7.36 -4.55
CA PRO A 235 9.25 -7.74 -5.92
C PRO A 235 10.77 -7.78 -6.10
N GLY A 236 11.28 -8.82 -6.76
CA GLY A 236 12.71 -8.94 -7.00
C GLY A 236 13.17 -10.36 -7.28
N PHE A 237 14.49 -10.53 -7.28
CA PHE A 237 15.13 -11.83 -7.50
C PHE A 237 16.06 -12.15 -6.32
N PRO A 238 15.94 -13.33 -5.68
CA PRO A 238 16.78 -13.70 -4.54
C PRO A 238 18.28 -13.57 -4.83
N ASP A 239 18.71 -13.93 -6.04
CA ASP A 239 20.13 -13.88 -6.42
C ASP A 239 20.66 -12.45 -6.48
N LYS A 240 19.84 -11.50 -6.96
CA LYS A 240 20.21 -10.07 -6.95
C LYS A 240 20.41 -9.57 -5.53
N VAL A 241 19.58 -10.01 -4.59
CA VAL A 241 19.64 -9.53 -3.20
C VAL A 241 20.70 -10.24 -2.37
N TYR A 242 20.74 -11.57 -2.37
CA TYR A 242 21.57 -12.33 -1.46
C TYR A 242 22.97 -12.62 -2.00
N LYS A 243 23.12 -12.75 -3.33
CA LYS A 243 24.41 -13.04 -3.97
C LYS A 243 25.08 -11.78 -4.48
N GLU A 244 24.44 -11.10 -5.43
CA GLU A 244 25.03 -9.91 -6.07
C GLU A 244 24.94 -8.67 -5.17
N LYS A 245 24.04 -8.70 -4.18
CA LYS A 245 23.71 -7.62 -3.24
C LYS A 245 23.29 -6.32 -3.91
N SER A 246 22.72 -6.43 -5.11
CA SER A 246 22.65 -5.43 -6.16
C SER A 246 21.23 -4.94 -6.37
#